data_AF-A0A7V9C2J1-F1
#
_entry.id   AF-A0A7V9C2J1-F1
#
_cell.length_a   1.000
_cell.length_b   1.000
_cell.length_c   1.000
_cell.angle_alpha   90.00
_cell.angle_beta   90.00
_cell.angle_gamma   90.00
#
_symmetry.space_group_name_H-M   'P 1'
#
loop_
_entity.id
_entity.type
_entity.pdbx_description
1 polymer ?
#
loop_
_entity_poly.entity_id
_entity_poly.type
_entity_poly.pdbx_seq_one_letter_code
_entity_poly.pdbx_strand_id
1 'polypeptide(L)' 'LSGRIKSFDKFSVLLDVGGQDVLIFKHSISTISQERKTESN' A
#
# COMPACT_ATOMS: atom_id res chain seq x y z
N LEU A 1 1.88 2.51 -8.52
CA LEU A 1 2.37 2.96 -7.20
C LEU A 1 2.59 1.72 -6.36
N SER A 2 3.81 1.53 -5.86
CA SER A 2 4.18 0.36 -5.07
C SER A 2 4.88 0.84 -3.82
N GLY A 3 4.54 0.26 -2.68
CA GLY A 3 5.05 0.69 -1.40
C GLY A 3 4.52 -0.19 -0.28
N ARG A 4 4.96 0.09 0.94
CA ARG A 4 4.53 -0.64 2.13
C ARG A 4 3.39 0.12 2.79
N ILE A 5 2.29 -0.55 3.10
CA ILE A 5 1.21 0.05 3.89
C ILE A 5 1.73 0.28 5.32
N LYS A 6 1.73 1.54 5.76
CA LYS A 6 2.06 1.93 7.15
C LYS A 6 0.82 1.85 8.05
N SER A 7 -0.30 2.38 7.57
CA SER A 7 -1.58 2.39 8.27
C SER A 7 -2.75 2.55 7.30
N PHE A 8 -3.97 2.31 7.76
CA PHE A 8 -5.19 2.53 7.00
C PHE A 8 -6.34 2.89 7.94
N ASP A 9 -7.33 3.62 7.41
CA ASP A 9 -8.60 3.88 8.09
C ASP A 9 -9.78 3.47 7.19
N LYS A 10 -11.00 3.95 7.46
CA LYS A 10 -12.18 3.64 6.67
C LYS A 10 -12.07 4.10 5.21
N PHE A 11 -11.47 5.27 4.96
CA PHE A 11 -11.49 5.97 3.69
C PHE A 11 -10.13 6.05 2.99
N SER A 12 -9.03 5.85 3.72
CA SER A 12 -7.68 6.10 3.24
C SER A 12 -6.67 5.01 3.62
N VAL A 13 -5.52 5.04 2.94
CA VAL A 13 -4.34 4.22 3.22
C VAL A 13 -3.10 5.11 3.20
N LEU A 14 -2.23 4.98 4.20
CA LEU A 14 -0.92 5.63 4.23
C LEU A 14 0.14 4.63 3.75
N LEU A 15 0.83 4.95 2.66
CA LEU A 15 1.93 4.16 2.12
C LEU A 15 3.27 4.84 2.39
N ASP A 16 4.28 4.02 2.73
CA ASP A 16 5.69 4.39 2.55
C ASP A 16 6.10 4.06 1.11
N VAL A 17 6.54 5.07 0.38
CA VAL A 17 7.03 4.97 -1.00
C VAL A 17 8.43 5.57 -1.07
N GLY A 18 9.44 4.73 -0.80
CA GLY A 18 10.84 5.14 -0.87
C GLY A 18 11.22 6.19 0.18
N GLY A 19 10.70 6.05 1.41
CA GLY A 19 10.97 6.96 2.52
C GLY A 19 10.05 8.18 2.56
N GLN A 20 9.09 8.28 1.64
CA GLN A 20 8.07 9.32 1.62
C GLN A 20 6.71 8.75 1.99
N ASP A 21 5.99 9.49 2.83
CA ASP A 21 4.64 9.14 3.25
C ASP A 21 3.62 9.67 2.23
N VAL A 22 2.83 8.76 1.65
CA VAL A 22 1.80 9.06 0.65
C VAL A 22 0.43 8.62 1.18
N LEU A 23 -0.50 9.56 1.31
CA LEU A 23 -1.89 9.29 1.66
C LEU A 23 -2.73 9.08 0.39
N ILE A 24 -3.47 7.97 0.32
CA ILE A 24 -4.32 7.63 -0.83
C ILE A 24 -5.75 7.41 -0.36
N PHE A 25 -6.72 8.05 -1.03
CA PHE A 25 -8.14 7.76 -0.82
C PHE A 25 -8.58 6.51 -1.59
N LYS A 26 -9.33 5.65 -0.92
CA LYS A 26 -9.75 4.34 -1.47
C LYS A 26 -10.63 4.45 -2.71
N HIS A 27 -11.43 5.51 -2.83
CA HIS A 27 -12.28 5.71 -4.03
C HIS A 27 -11.44 5.96 -5.30
N SER A 28 -10.16 6.30 -5.16
CA SER A 28 -9.23 6.50 -6.28
C SER A 28 -8.39 5.26 -6.59
N ILE A 29 -8.59 4.16 -5.86
CA ILE A 29 -7.87 2.90 -6.06
C ILE A 29 -8.73 1.96 -6.91
N SER A 30 -8.25 1.60 -8.09
CA SER A 30 -8.94 0.62 -8.96
C SER A 30 -8.54 -0.83 -8.67
N THR A 31 -7.31 -1.08 -8.23
CA THR A 31 -6.78 -2.43 -8.01
C THR A 31 -5.67 -2.42 -6.95
N ILE A 32 -5.62 -3.48 -6.14
CA ILE A 32 -4.55 -3.76 -5.19
C ILE A 32 -3.91 -5.09 -5.60
N SER A 33 -2.58 -5.12 -5.72
CA SER A 33 -1.79 -6.32 -5.99
C SER A 33 -0.75 -6.50 -4.90
N GLN A 34 -0.55 -7.74 -4.46
CA GLN A 34 0.43 -8.10 -3.44
C GLN A 34 1.47 -9.04 -4.04
N GLU A 35 2.74 -8.76 -3.78
CA GLU A 35 3.83 -9.65 -4.16
C GLU A 35 3.85 -10.84 -3.20
N ARG A 36 3.62 -12.05 -3.72
CA ARG A 36 3.72 -13.27 -2.91
C ARG A 36 5.19 -13.48 -2.56
N LYS A 37 5.51 -13.43 -1.27
CA LYS A 37 6.83 -13.84 -0.78
C LYS A 37 6.93 -15.36 -0.96
N THR A 38 7.78 -15.83 -1.87
CA THR A 38 8.12 -17.25 -1.96
C THR A 38 8.90 -17.60 -0.71
N GLU A 39 8.33 -18.40 0.18
CA GLU A 39 9.05 -18.96 1.32
C GLU A 39 10.10 -19.93 0.78
N SER A 40 11.37 -19.52 0.80
CA SER A 40 12.49 -20.41 0.53
C SER A 40 12.71 -21.29 1.76
N ASN A 41 12.37 -22.57 1.65
CA ASN A 41 12.69 -23.61 2.63
C ASN A 41 14.05 -24.23 2.31
#